data_AF-A0A930YJP7-F1
#
_entry.id   AF-A0A930YJP7-F1
#
_cell.length_a   1.000
_cell.length_b   1.000
_cell.length_c   1.000
_cell.angle_alpha   90.00
_cell.angle_beta   90.00
_cell.angle_gamma   90.00
#
_symmetry.space_group_name_H-M   'P 1'
#
loop_
_entity.id
_entity.type
_entity.pdbx_description
1 polymer ?
#
loop_
_entity_poly.entity_id
_entity_poly.type
_entity_poly.pdbx_seq_one_letter_code
_entity_poly.pdbx_strand_id
1 'polypeptide(L)'
;MLNPVSRGRGLLAVASAGALVIGLQAGAGASPALKARDPLTPRTHFAMKADGSSGLTKSGEGIPNIDSVKATIRTYYNASSDGIADKTKSPYITEMSKLLNDQQPYLAQHKTDVKPAIVLDTDDTTLWTYDMEDGAMHFNFDPALQNTWVQQQLFPATPGMVDFVGKATQMGYTVFGLTGRNDDQKAATLANLSKVGYGTAFSADNFYTKWTGKPGSTQPSYITCAAASCTTVEYKAQTRAHIEALGYSIVLNVGDQWSDLMGGHSGKALKLPNPTYYLPSPNLPGVSQPELQPHTVFTMAPDGSSGATVGGENIPNIDSVKATIRAYYGATAGIAAKHKSRYINEMQKLRNKWADRLKTRCANQSTYGNKPAVVFDADDTTLWTYDMEDAAMHFNFDPVLQDEWVQDARFPAVPGMKRVVKAAQSHGCKVFGVTGRGADQKKATLRNLHKFYGDAFTSRRYFTKWADGKQPKYITCEVADACTRVEFKSQTRAHIEQKFGVKIIANFGDQFSDLLGGHGRAVKLPNPTYYLP
;
A
#
# COMPACT_ATOMS: atom_id res chain seq x y z
N MET A 1 82.60 11.05 16.35
CA MET A 1 82.50 10.21 17.56
C MET A 1 81.04 10.20 18.03
N LEU A 2 80.48 9.00 18.21
CA LEU A 2 79.24 8.64 18.94
C LEU A 2 77.85 9.02 18.36
N ASN A 3 77.36 8.19 17.43
CA ASN A 3 76.22 7.22 17.49
C ASN A 3 74.93 7.48 18.34
N PRO A 4 73.80 6.79 18.04
CA PRO A 4 72.51 7.42 17.69
C PRO A 4 71.32 7.03 18.62
N VAL A 5 70.17 7.69 18.44
CA VAL A 5 68.95 7.47 19.23
C VAL A 5 67.99 6.48 18.56
N SER A 6 67.45 5.60 19.40
CA SER A 6 66.61 4.42 19.15
C SER A 6 65.11 4.73 18.97
N ARG A 7 64.45 3.78 18.30
CA ARG A 7 63.02 3.63 17.98
C ARG A 7 62.06 3.63 19.19
N GLY A 8 60.82 4.04 18.95
CA GLY A 8 59.63 3.69 19.75
C GLY A 8 58.35 3.80 18.93
N ARG A 9 57.68 2.66 18.70
CA ARG A 9 56.41 2.51 17.98
C ARG A 9 55.25 3.05 18.82
N GLY A 10 54.41 3.93 18.25
CA GLY A 10 53.14 4.35 18.85
C GLY A 10 52.01 3.38 18.51
N LEU A 11 51.40 2.78 19.54
CA LEU A 11 50.16 2.01 19.45
C LEU A 11 48.96 2.94 19.19
N LEU A 12 48.05 2.51 18.32
CA LEU A 12 46.68 3.03 18.24
C LEU A 12 45.93 2.71 19.54
N ALA A 13 45.43 3.74 20.22
CA ALA A 13 44.46 3.61 21.28
C ALA A 13 43.05 3.62 20.69
N VAL A 14 42.32 2.53 20.94
CA VAL A 14 40.89 2.37 20.65
C VAL A 14 40.12 3.24 21.66
N ALA A 15 39.39 4.25 21.17
CA ALA A 15 38.46 5.01 21.99
C ALA A 15 37.12 4.26 22.05
N SER A 16 36.91 3.53 23.14
CA SER A 16 35.64 2.96 23.54
C SER A 16 34.68 4.07 24.00
N ALA A 17 33.58 4.28 23.28
CA ALA A 17 32.49 5.15 23.69
C ALA A 17 31.67 4.46 24.79
N GLY A 18 31.83 4.93 26.03
CA GLY A 18 31.07 4.49 27.19
C GLY A 18 29.62 4.97 27.13
N ALA A 19 28.68 4.04 27.32
CA ALA A 19 27.28 4.32 27.51
C ALA A 19 27.05 5.10 28.81
N LEU A 20 26.49 6.30 28.70
CA LEU A 20 26.07 7.10 29.84
C LEU A 20 24.71 6.59 30.34
N VAL A 21 24.71 5.82 31.42
CA VAL A 21 23.50 5.43 32.14
C VAL A 21 23.06 6.61 33.00
N ILE A 22 22.05 7.35 32.54
CA ILE A 22 21.37 8.36 33.36
C ILE A 22 20.29 7.63 34.17
N GLY A 23 20.53 7.51 35.48
CA GLY A 23 19.54 7.01 36.43
C GLY A 23 18.39 8.00 36.61
N LEU A 24 17.21 7.64 36.13
CA LEU A 24 15.95 8.32 36.41
C LEU A 24 15.50 7.97 37.84
N GLN A 25 15.53 8.97 38.73
CA GLN A 25 14.78 8.91 39.99
C GLN A 25 13.29 8.96 39.68
N ALA A 26 12.57 7.93 40.12
CA ALA A 26 11.13 7.80 39.98
C ALA A 26 10.39 8.86 40.81
N GLY A 27 9.77 9.83 40.14
CA GLY A 27 8.74 10.67 40.72
C GLY A 27 7.45 9.86 40.92
N ALA A 28 6.92 9.86 42.14
CA ALA A 28 5.68 9.19 42.52
C ALA A 28 4.48 9.76 41.73
N GLY A 29 3.67 8.89 41.12
CA GLY A 29 2.37 9.29 40.56
C GLY A 29 1.77 8.46 39.43
N ALA A 30 2.48 7.49 38.83
CA ALA A 30 1.92 6.65 37.78
C ALA A 30 1.30 5.38 38.36
N SER A 31 -0.03 5.26 38.33
CA SER A 31 -0.70 3.96 38.51
C SER A 31 -0.18 2.98 37.46
N PRO A 32 0.05 1.70 37.81
CA PRO A 32 0.61 0.73 36.87
C PRO A 32 -0.39 0.51 35.75
N ALA A 33 -0.07 1.04 34.56
CA ALA A 33 -0.78 0.74 33.34
C ALA A 33 -0.85 -0.79 33.20
N LEU A 34 -2.07 -1.33 33.17
CA LEU A 34 -2.33 -2.70 32.76
C LEU A 34 -1.60 -2.95 31.44
N LYS A 35 -0.47 -3.67 31.48
CA LYS A 35 0.24 -4.16 30.28
C LYS A 35 -0.81 -4.79 29.36
N ALA A 36 -1.01 -4.20 28.19
CA ALA A 36 -1.90 -4.73 27.18
C ALA A 36 -1.50 -6.19 26.92
N ARG A 37 -2.47 -7.12 27.03
CA ARG A 37 -2.25 -8.56 26.85
C ARG A 37 -2.00 -8.97 25.39
N ASP A 38 -2.05 -8.02 24.46
CA ASP A 38 -1.60 -8.13 23.06
C ASP A 38 -0.82 -6.86 22.72
N PRO A 39 0.33 -6.94 22.02
CA PRO A 39 0.93 -5.75 21.46
C PRO A 39 -0.06 -5.17 20.45
N LEU A 40 -0.52 -3.94 20.70
CA LEU A 40 -1.34 -3.14 19.79
C LEU A 40 -0.48 -2.66 18.62
N THR A 41 0.11 -3.60 17.89
CA THR A 41 0.95 -3.36 16.73
C THR A 41 0.37 -4.15 15.56
N PRO A 42 -0.08 -3.47 14.49
CA PRO A 42 -0.50 -4.18 13.29
C PRO A 42 0.70 -4.91 12.69
N ARG A 43 0.51 -6.19 12.39
CA ARG A 43 1.31 -6.93 11.43
C ARG A 43 0.35 -7.69 10.55
N THR A 44 0.18 -7.22 9.32
CA THR A 44 -0.69 -7.92 8.39
C THR A 44 0.11 -9.00 7.70
N HIS A 45 -0.33 -10.25 7.85
CA HIS A 45 0.15 -11.36 7.03
C HIS A 45 -0.77 -11.52 5.82
N PHE A 46 -0.23 -11.23 4.63
CA PHE A 46 -0.99 -11.27 3.39
C PHE A 46 -0.42 -12.35 2.47
N ALA A 47 -1.33 -13.18 1.95
CA ALA A 47 -1.03 -14.20 0.96
C ALA A 47 -1.84 -13.88 -0.29
N MET A 48 -1.16 -13.54 -1.39
CA MET A 48 -1.81 -13.31 -2.67
C MET A 48 -2.07 -14.63 -3.39
N LYS A 49 -3.29 -14.86 -3.87
CA LYS A 49 -3.61 -15.99 -4.74
C LYS A 49 -3.31 -15.67 -6.19
N ALA A 50 -3.04 -16.74 -6.94
CA ALA A 50 -2.77 -16.74 -8.37
C ALA A 50 -3.77 -15.95 -9.24
N ASP A 51 -5.05 -16.06 -8.89
CA ASP A 51 -6.18 -15.45 -9.59
C ASP A 51 -6.49 -14.02 -9.12
N GLY A 52 -5.63 -13.44 -8.29
CA GLY A 52 -5.85 -12.13 -7.66
C GLY A 52 -6.99 -12.13 -6.64
N SER A 53 -7.62 -13.27 -6.32
CA SER A 53 -8.77 -13.38 -5.40
C SER A 53 -8.41 -13.25 -3.92
N SER A 54 -7.18 -12.84 -3.65
CA SER A 54 -6.66 -12.46 -2.34
C SER A 54 -7.69 -11.57 -1.64
N GLY A 55 -8.07 -11.97 -0.43
CA GLY A 55 -9.04 -11.23 0.35
C GLY A 55 -10.49 -11.69 0.25
N LEU A 56 -10.89 -12.57 -0.67
CA LEU A 56 -12.28 -13.08 -0.72
C LEU A 56 -12.79 -13.68 0.61
N THR A 57 -11.86 -14.11 1.48
CA THR A 57 -12.15 -14.74 2.77
C THR A 57 -11.51 -14.07 3.99
N LYS A 58 -10.72 -12.99 3.80
CA LYS A 58 -10.00 -12.33 4.91
C LYS A 58 -10.92 -11.36 5.67
N SER A 59 -10.72 -11.26 6.99
CA SER A 59 -11.26 -10.18 7.83
C SER A 59 -10.56 -8.86 7.51
N GLY A 60 -11.13 -7.73 7.94
CA GLY A 60 -10.53 -6.42 7.67
C GLY A 60 -9.10 -6.26 8.20
N GLU A 61 -8.80 -6.82 9.38
CA GLU A 61 -7.42 -6.81 9.94
C GLU A 61 -6.42 -7.65 9.12
N GLY A 62 -6.91 -8.62 8.33
CA GLY A 62 -6.09 -9.46 7.47
C GLY A 62 -5.83 -8.87 6.07
N ILE A 63 -6.39 -7.69 5.78
CA ILE A 63 -6.17 -6.96 4.53
C ILE A 63 -5.05 -5.94 4.76
N PRO A 64 -4.03 -5.87 3.89
CA PRO A 64 -3.01 -4.84 3.97
C PRO A 64 -3.64 -3.46 3.96
N ASN A 65 -3.25 -2.63 4.92
CA ASN A 65 -3.59 -1.22 4.88
C ASN A 65 -2.94 -0.54 3.67
N ILE A 66 -3.74 0.17 2.87
CA ILE A 66 -3.27 0.73 1.61
C ILE A 66 -2.17 1.80 1.76
N ASP A 67 -2.20 2.62 2.82
CA ASP A 67 -1.15 3.62 3.06
C ASP A 67 0.17 2.95 3.43
N SER A 68 0.12 1.91 4.25
CA SER A 68 1.30 1.11 4.59
C SER A 68 1.88 0.40 3.36
N VAL A 69 1.03 -0.05 2.41
CA VAL A 69 1.49 -0.63 1.14
C VAL A 69 2.19 0.43 0.29
N LYS A 70 1.59 1.61 0.12
CA LYS A 70 2.23 2.73 -0.60
C LYS A 70 3.56 3.13 0.02
N ALA A 71 3.64 3.23 1.35
CA ALA A 71 4.88 3.52 2.07
C ALA A 71 5.94 2.40 1.87
N THR A 72 5.51 1.14 1.87
CA THR A 72 6.38 -0.02 1.59
C THR A 72 6.95 0.05 0.17
N ILE A 73 6.11 0.32 -0.83
CA ILE A 73 6.50 0.48 -2.22
C ILE A 73 7.51 1.63 -2.36
N ARG A 74 7.20 2.81 -1.82
CA ARG A 74 8.11 3.96 -1.83
C ARG A 74 9.45 3.64 -1.19
N THR A 75 9.47 2.92 -0.07
CA THR A 75 10.71 2.48 0.58
C THR A 75 11.51 1.54 -0.32
N TYR A 76 10.87 0.59 -1.00
CA TYR A 76 11.51 -0.36 -1.91
C TYR A 76 12.16 0.33 -3.12
N TYR A 77 11.56 1.39 -3.62
CA TYR A 77 12.11 2.23 -4.70
C TYR A 77 12.99 3.39 -4.20
N ASN A 78 13.14 3.56 -2.89
CA ASN A 78 13.75 4.73 -2.26
C ASN A 78 13.18 6.06 -2.82
N ALA A 79 11.86 6.12 -2.95
CA ALA A 79 11.17 7.24 -3.56
C ALA A 79 10.95 8.40 -2.59
N SER A 80 10.94 9.62 -3.13
CA SER A 80 10.59 10.84 -2.38
C SER A 80 9.10 10.88 -2.02
N SER A 81 8.70 11.89 -1.22
CA SER A 81 7.28 12.17 -0.96
C SER A 81 6.49 12.52 -2.22
N ASP A 82 7.18 13.00 -3.26
CA ASP A 82 6.59 13.36 -4.55
C ASP A 82 6.44 12.15 -5.49
N GLY A 83 6.74 10.94 -5.01
CA GLY A 83 6.60 9.71 -5.77
C GLY A 83 7.67 9.53 -6.86
N ILE A 84 8.84 10.15 -6.70
CA ILE A 84 9.96 10.00 -7.64
C ILE A 84 10.98 9.03 -7.08
N ALA A 85 11.27 7.94 -7.81
CA ALA A 85 12.22 6.92 -7.37
C ALA A 85 13.68 7.35 -7.49
N ASP A 86 14.52 6.89 -6.56
CA ASP A 86 15.98 7.03 -6.67
C ASP A 86 16.50 6.24 -7.87
N LYS A 87 17.18 6.92 -8.79
CA LYS A 87 17.69 6.33 -10.04
C LYS A 87 19.03 5.62 -9.89
N THR A 88 19.62 5.66 -8.70
CA THR A 88 20.98 5.21 -8.44
C THR A 88 21.06 4.14 -7.35
N LYS A 89 20.28 4.29 -6.27
CA LYS A 89 20.36 3.40 -5.11
C LYS A 89 18.99 3.16 -4.48
N SER A 90 18.53 1.93 -4.57
CA SER A 90 17.34 1.44 -3.88
C SER A 90 17.39 -0.07 -3.70
N PRO A 91 16.57 -0.65 -2.79
CA PRO A 91 16.31 -2.08 -2.77
C PRO A 91 15.95 -2.63 -4.16
N TYR A 92 15.09 -1.94 -4.91
CA TYR A 92 14.74 -2.31 -6.29
C TYR A 92 15.96 -2.41 -7.22
N ILE A 93 16.82 -1.39 -7.27
CA ILE A 93 18.01 -1.39 -8.14
C ILE A 93 18.97 -2.54 -7.75
N THR A 94 19.10 -2.80 -6.45
CA THR A 94 19.94 -3.90 -5.93
C THR A 94 19.38 -5.25 -6.37
N GLU A 95 18.07 -5.45 -6.26
CA GLU A 95 17.38 -6.67 -6.69
C GLU A 95 17.46 -6.86 -8.20
N MET A 96 17.16 -5.82 -8.99
CA MET A 96 17.29 -5.82 -10.45
C MET A 96 18.70 -6.22 -10.90
N SER A 97 19.73 -5.60 -10.31
CA SER A 97 21.13 -5.92 -10.62
C SER A 97 21.44 -7.39 -10.38
N LYS A 98 20.95 -7.96 -9.27
CA LYS A 98 21.11 -9.38 -8.96
C LYS A 98 20.40 -10.26 -10.00
N LEU A 99 19.11 -10.02 -10.25
CA LEU A 99 18.30 -10.82 -11.17
C LEU A 99 18.90 -10.88 -12.58
N LEU A 100 19.38 -9.74 -13.08
CA LEU A 100 19.99 -9.63 -14.41
C LEU A 100 21.37 -10.29 -14.48
N ASN A 101 22.20 -10.13 -13.44
CA ASN A 101 23.49 -10.81 -13.35
C ASN A 101 23.34 -12.33 -13.27
N ASP A 102 22.32 -12.82 -12.55
CA ASP A 102 22.02 -14.24 -12.41
C ASP A 102 21.67 -14.91 -13.77
N GLN A 103 21.31 -14.14 -14.80
CA GLN A 103 21.04 -14.69 -16.15
C GLN A 103 22.27 -14.79 -17.05
N GLN A 104 23.37 -14.10 -16.74
CA GLN A 104 24.54 -14.03 -17.62
C GLN A 104 25.13 -15.42 -17.96
N PRO A 105 25.32 -16.34 -17.00
CA PRO A 105 25.83 -17.68 -17.32
C PRO A 105 24.89 -18.47 -18.23
N TYR A 106 23.58 -18.35 -18.01
CA TYR A 106 22.56 -19.01 -18.83
C TYR A 106 22.59 -18.51 -20.27
N LEU A 107 22.66 -17.19 -20.48
CA LEU A 107 22.78 -16.61 -21.83
C LEU A 107 24.11 -16.99 -22.50
N ALA A 108 25.21 -17.04 -21.76
CA ALA A 108 26.50 -17.45 -22.32
C ALA A 108 26.49 -18.92 -22.81
N GLN A 109 25.75 -19.80 -22.14
CA GLN A 109 25.62 -21.21 -22.50
C GLN A 109 24.79 -21.43 -23.79
N HIS A 110 23.80 -20.58 -24.04
CA HIS A 110 22.83 -20.74 -25.15
C HIS A 110 23.12 -19.81 -26.34
N LYS A 111 24.23 -19.06 -26.32
CA LYS A 111 24.58 -18.10 -27.38
C LYS A 111 24.85 -18.74 -28.75
N THR A 112 25.05 -20.06 -28.78
CA THR A 112 25.28 -20.84 -30.02
C THR A 112 24.01 -21.53 -30.51
N ASP A 113 22.87 -21.34 -29.85
CA ASP A 113 21.60 -21.87 -30.33
C ASP A 113 21.25 -21.27 -31.70
N VAL A 114 20.36 -21.92 -32.45
CA VAL A 114 19.95 -21.43 -33.76
C VAL A 114 19.18 -20.12 -33.60
N LYS A 115 19.70 -19.04 -34.18
CA LYS A 115 19.12 -17.67 -34.11
C LYS A 115 18.65 -17.35 -32.68
N PRO A 116 19.59 -17.27 -31.71
CA PRO A 116 19.22 -17.13 -30.31
C PRO A 116 18.57 -15.76 -30.13
N ALA A 117 17.47 -15.71 -29.38
CA ALA A 117 16.69 -14.50 -29.17
C ALA A 117 16.30 -14.31 -27.72
N ILE A 118 16.15 -13.04 -27.33
CA ILE A 118 15.47 -12.66 -26.09
C ILE A 118 14.23 -11.84 -26.42
N VAL A 119 13.16 -12.05 -25.66
CA VAL A 119 11.92 -11.27 -25.74
C VAL A 119 11.81 -10.44 -24.47
N LEU A 120 11.54 -9.15 -24.63
CA LEU A 120 11.47 -8.18 -23.53
C LEU A 120 10.12 -7.47 -23.58
N ASP A 121 9.44 -7.40 -22.45
CA ASP A 121 8.38 -6.43 -22.27
C ASP A 121 8.94 -4.97 -22.26
N THR A 122 8.04 -3.99 -22.33
CA THR A 122 8.38 -2.57 -22.31
C THR A 122 8.18 -1.90 -20.95
N ASP A 123 6.98 -1.91 -20.39
CA ASP A 123 6.64 -1.08 -19.23
C ASP A 123 7.19 -1.75 -17.96
N ASP A 124 7.99 -1.03 -17.18
CA ASP A 124 8.82 -1.52 -16.07
C ASP A 124 9.84 -2.64 -16.40
N THR A 125 9.85 -3.12 -17.63
CA THR A 125 10.86 -4.08 -18.10
C THR A 125 12.01 -3.41 -18.84
N THR A 126 11.74 -2.51 -19.80
CA THR A 126 12.80 -1.74 -20.48
C THR A 126 12.68 -0.23 -20.28
N LEU A 127 11.46 0.29 -20.13
CA LEU A 127 11.13 1.67 -19.77
C LEU A 127 10.52 1.69 -18.36
N TRP A 128 11.10 2.47 -17.46
CA TRP A 128 10.70 2.48 -16.05
C TRP A 128 9.57 3.47 -15.81
N THR A 129 8.41 2.97 -15.39
CA THR A 129 7.17 3.75 -15.27
C THR A 129 6.89 4.27 -13.87
N TYR A 130 7.66 3.87 -12.85
CA TYR A 130 7.40 4.20 -11.45
C TYR A 130 7.05 5.67 -11.17
N ASP A 131 7.80 6.63 -11.75
CA ASP A 131 7.56 8.06 -11.48
C ASP A 131 6.21 8.53 -12.00
N MET A 132 5.71 7.92 -13.07
CA MET A 132 4.35 8.12 -13.54
C MET A 132 3.35 7.47 -12.59
N GLU A 133 3.60 6.21 -12.21
CA GLU A 133 2.70 5.42 -11.36
C GLU A 133 2.47 6.08 -10.00
N ASP A 134 3.51 6.52 -9.30
CA ASP A 134 3.38 7.19 -7.99
C ASP A 134 3.28 8.71 -8.12
N GLY A 135 4.27 9.34 -8.77
CA GLY A 135 4.38 10.80 -8.79
C GLY A 135 3.30 11.52 -9.60
N ALA A 136 2.85 10.94 -10.72
CA ALA A 136 1.83 11.55 -11.57
C ALA A 136 0.41 11.00 -11.33
N MET A 137 0.29 9.69 -11.09
CA MET A 137 -0.99 8.99 -10.97
C MET A 137 -1.39 8.67 -9.53
N HIS A 138 -0.46 8.71 -8.59
CA HIS A 138 -0.68 8.34 -7.19
C HIS A 138 -1.29 6.93 -7.05
N PHE A 139 -0.74 6.01 -7.85
CA PHE A 139 -1.15 4.63 -8.08
C PHE A 139 -2.56 4.47 -8.65
N ASN A 140 -3.17 5.51 -9.23
CA ASN A 140 -4.46 5.42 -9.91
C ASN A 140 -4.27 5.56 -11.41
N PHE A 141 -4.32 4.43 -12.10
CA PHE A 141 -4.15 4.41 -13.54
C PHE A 141 -5.09 5.38 -14.27
N ASP A 142 -4.49 6.30 -15.02
CA ASP A 142 -5.17 7.21 -15.94
C ASP A 142 -4.62 6.98 -17.36
N PRO A 143 -5.42 6.42 -18.29
CA PRO A 143 -4.94 6.10 -19.64
C PRO A 143 -4.59 7.35 -20.47
N ALA A 144 -5.22 8.50 -20.21
CA ALA A 144 -4.92 9.74 -20.93
C ALA A 144 -3.59 10.34 -20.46
N LEU A 145 -3.35 10.32 -19.16
CA LEU A 145 -2.07 10.73 -18.59
C LEU A 145 -0.96 9.76 -18.99
N GLN A 146 -1.21 8.44 -18.97
CA GLN A 146 -0.26 7.44 -19.45
C GLN A 146 0.14 7.72 -20.90
N ASN A 147 -0.85 7.93 -21.78
CA ASN A 147 -0.58 8.26 -23.17
C ASN A 147 0.23 9.54 -23.31
N THR A 148 -0.01 10.55 -22.46
CA THR A 148 0.82 11.77 -22.43
C THR A 148 2.29 11.44 -22.17
N TRP A 149 2.58 10.63 -21.16
CA TRP A 149 3.94 10.19 -20.83
C TRP A 149 4.61 9.39 -21.94
N VAL A 150 3.86 8.50 -22.59
CA VAL A 150 4.32 7.72 -23.73
C VAL A 150 4.69 8.62 -24.90
N GLN A 151 3.76 9.48 -25.33
CA GLN A 151 3.95 10.33 -26.51
C GLN A 151 5.05 11.37 -26.30
N GLN A 152 5.23 11.86 -25.07
CA GLN A 152 6.30 12.80 -24.71
C GLN A 152 7.63 12.12 -24.36
N GLN A 153 7.70 10.79 -24.42
CA GLN A 153 8.92 10.00 -24.20
C GLN A 153 9.56 10.30 -22.83
N LEU A 154 8.73 10.31 -21.78
CA LEU A 154 9.13 10.73 -20.44
C LEU A 154 9.76 9.62 -19.60
N PHE A 155 9.71 8.36 -20.05
CA PHE A 155 10.18 7.24 -19.25
C PHE A 155 11.70 7.11 -19.32
N PRO A 156 12.41 7.02 -18.17
CA PRO A 156 13.80 6.59 -18.15
C PRO A 156 13.93 5.09 -18.48
N ALA A 157 15.14 4.62 -18.73
CA ALA A 157 15.39 3.18 -18.83
C ALA A 157 15.22 2.48 -17.47
N THR A 158 14.72 1.24 -17.49
CA THR A 158 14.76 0.36 -16.32
C THR A 158 16.21 0.12 -15.87
N PRO A 159 16.53 0.28 -14.57
CA PRO A 159 17.90 0.13 -14.06
C PRO A 159 18.54 -1.19 -14.47
N GLY A 160 19.75 -1.12 -15.03
CA GLY A 160 20.54 -2.27 -15.49
C GLY A 160 20.12 -2.88 -16.83
N MET A 161 18.97 -2.50 -17.39
CA MET A 161 18.43 -3.16 -18.59
C MET A 161 19.12 -2.75 -19.88
N VAL A 162 19.59 -1.51 -20.01
CA VAL A 162 20.39 -1.08 -21.16
C VAL A 162 21.66 -1.93 -21.28
N ASP A 163 22.39 -2.10 -20.17
CA ASP A 163 23.61 -2.94 -20.13
C ASP A 163 23.30 -4.41 -20.37
N PHE A 164 22.19 -4.91 -19.81
CA PHE A 164 21.76 -6.29 -20.00
C PHE A 164 21.47 -6.59 -21.48
N VAL A 165 20.69 -5.73 -22.14
CA VAL A 165 20.39 -5.83 -23.57
C VAL A 165 21.66 -5.69 -24.41
N GLY A 166 22.52 -4.73 -24.08
CA GLY A 166 23.81 -4.55 -24.75
C GLY A 166 24.69 -5.80 -24.69
N LYS A 167 24.77 -6.46 -23.54
CA LYS A 167 25.50 -7.72 -23.36
C LYS A 167 24.88 -8.86 -24.17
N ALA A 168 23.55 -8.99 -24.17
CA ALA A 168 22.86 -10.01 -24.97
C ALA A 168 23.14 -9.82 -26.47
N THR A 169 23.03 -8.58 -26.97
CA THR A 169 23.38 -8.25 -28.37
C THR A 169 24.83 -8.57 -28.69
N GLN A 170 25.78 -8.25 -27.80
CA GLN A 170 27.20 -8.61 -27.96
C GLN A 170 27.45 -10.12 -27.98
N MET A 171 26.59 -10.90 -27.31
CA MET A 171 26.62 -12.37 -27.36
C MET A 171 25.98 -12.94 -28.64
N GLY A 172 25.40 -12.10 -29.50
CA GLY A 172 24.78 -12.52 -30.77
C GLY A 172 23.27 -12.78 -30.69
N TYR A 173 22.62 -12.40 -29.58
CA TYR A 173 21.17 -12.54 -29.45
C TYR A 173 20.44 -11.51 -30.31
N THR A 174 19.38 -11.95 -30.98
CA THR A 174 18.36 -11.03 -31.52
C THR A 174 17.43 -10.59 -30.40
N VAL A 175 17.17 -9.29 -30.31
CA VAL A 175 16.30 -8.72 -29.28
C VAL A 175 14.93 -8.44 -29.90
N PHE A 176 13.86 -8.86 -29.23
CA PHE A 176 12.49 -8.53 -29.58
C PHE A 176 11.81 -7.77 -28.45
N GLY A 177 11.09 -6.70 -28.80
CA GLY A 177 10.18 -6.02 -27.88
C GLY A 177 8.75 -6.54 -28.06
N LEU A 178 8.05 -6.80 -26.96
CA LEU A 178 6.67 -7.30 -26.96
C LEU A 178 5.86 -6.62 -25.86
N THR A 179 5.08 -5.60 -26.23
CA THR A 179 4.36 -4.74 -25.28
C THR A 179 2.86 -4.78 -25.45
N GLY A 180 2.13 -4.55 -24.35
CA GLY A 180 0.69 -4.30 -24.35
C GLY A 180 0.30 -2.90 -24.83
N ARG A 181 1.25 -1.98 -25.03
CA ARG A 181 1.00 -0.66 -25.65
C ARG A 181 0.40 -0.83 -27.05
N ASN A 182 -0.44 0.14 -27.41
CA ASN A 182 -1.16 0.12 -28.69
C ASN A 182 -0.26 0.57 -29.86
N ASP A 183 -0.62 0.23 -31.10
CA ASP A 183 0.14 0.61 -32.30
C ASP A 183 0.35 2.13 -32.44
N ASP A 184 -0.60 2.94 -32.00
CA ASP A 184 -0.51 4.41 -32.00
C ASP A 184 0.52 4.96 -30.99
N GLN A 185 1.03 4.10 -30.11
CA GLN A 185 2.12 4.38 -29.18
C GLN A 185 3.49 3.87 -29.67
N LYS A 186 3.54 3.07 -30.75
CA LYS A 186 4.77 2.38 -31.19
C LYS A 186 5.90 3.34 -31.53
N ALA A 187 5.63 4.37 -32.34
CA ALA A 187 6.65 5.31 -32.78
C ALA A 187 7.28 6.08 -31.61
N ALA A 188 6.46 6.59 -30.70
CA ALA A 188 6.95 7.29 -29.50
C ALA A 188 7.71 6.35 -28.56
N THR A 189 7.26 5.10 -28.42
CA THR A 189 7.94 4.09 -27.59
C THR A 189 9.32 3.75 -28.13
N LEU A 190 9.45 3.51 -29.44
CA LEU A 190 10.75 3.27 -30.10
C LEU A 190 11.69 4.48 -29.95
N ALA A 191 11.16 5.69 -30.13
CA ALA A 191 11.93 6.91 -29.92
C ALA A 191 12.40 7.05 -28.47
N ASN A 192 11.55 6.73 -27.49
CA ASN A 192 11.92 6.73 -26.08
C ASN A 192 13.01 5.68 -25.79
N LEU A 193 12.88 4.45 -26.28
CA LEU A 193 13.88 3.39 -26.10
C LEU A 193 15.24 3.81 -26.69
N SER A 194 15.25 4.37 -27.90
CA SER A 194 16.47 4.92 -28.51
C SER A 194 17.06 6.05 -27.66
N LYS A 195 16.21 6.98 -27.17
CA LYS A 195 16.61 8.13 -26.34
C LYS A 195 17.30 7.71 -25.05
N VAL A 196 16.88 6.60 -24.42
CA VAL A 196 17.39 6.15 -23.12
C VAL A 196 18.52 5.13 -23.21
N GLY A 197 19.06 4.88 -24.41
CA GLY A 197 20.32 4.15 -24.57
C GLY A 197 20.22 2.76 -25.21
N TYR A 198 19.03 2.30 -25.62
CA TYR A 198 18.91 1.01 -26.32
C TYR A 198 19.39 1.05 -27.79
N GLY A 199 19.69 2.24 -28.32
CA GLY A 199 20.20 2.41 -29.68
C GLY A 199 19.30 1.75 -30.73
N THR A 200 19.88 0.89 -31.56
CA THR A 200 19.17 0.17 -32.63
C THR A 200 18.71 -1.23 -32.24
N ALA A 201 18.74 -1.59 -30.94
CA ALA A 201 18.27 -2.91 -30.48
C ALA A 201 16.79 -3.13 -30.78
N PHE A 202 16.00 -2.06 -30.87
CA PHE A 202 14.58 -2.09 -31.23
C PHE A 202 14.33 -1.27 -32.51
N SER A 203 13.51 -1.81 -33.40
CA SER A 203 13.07 -1.24 -34.66
C SER A 203 11.59 -1.57 -34.89
N ALA A 204 11.01 -1.05 -35.97
CA ALA A 204 9.64 -1.38 -36.32
C ALA A 204 9.43 -2.88 -36.60
N ASP A 205 10.48 -3.60 -37.02
CA ASP A 205 10.40 -5.00 -37.46
C ASP A 205 10.50 -6.00 -36.32
N ASN A 206 11.17 -5.65 -35.22
CA ASN A 206 11.36 -6.52 -34.05
C ASN A 206 10.65 -6.01 -32.79
N PHE A 207 9.74 -5.05 -32.92
CA PHE A 207 8.96 -4.49 -31.81
C PHE A 207 7.46 -4.65 -32.06
N TYR A 208 6.80 -5.47 -31.24
CA TYR A 208 5.39 -5.83 -31.38
C TYR A 208 4.51 -5.06 -30.37
N THR A 209 3.51 -4.37 -30.89
CA THR A 209 2.46 -3.63 -30.16
C THR A 209 1.10 -4.27 -30.36
N LYS A 210 0.16 -4.00 -29.45
CA LYS A 210 -1.22 -4.47 -29.56
C LYS A 210 -2.00 -3.63 -30.56
N TRP A 211 -2.81 -4.28 -31.38
CA TRP A 211 -3.66 -3.59 -32.34
C TRP A 211 -4.83 -2.88 -31.67
N THR A 212 -5.30 -1.80 -32.28
CA THR A 212 -6.42 -0.97 -31.76
C THR A 212 -7.76 -1.34 -32.38
N GLY A 213 -7.78 -2.13 -33.45
CA GLY A 213 -8.98 -2.44 -34.24
C GLY A 213 -9.40 -1.31 -35.19
N LYS A 214 -8.66 -0.20 -35.24
CA LYS A 214 -8.90 0.91 -36.17
C LYS A 214 -8.29 0.60 -37.56
N PRO A 215 -8.73 1.27 -38.64
CA PRO A 215 -8.10 1.13 -39.95
C PRO A 215 -6.57 1.34 -39.87
N GLY A 216 -5.80 0.40 -40.40
CA GLY A 216 -4.33 0.40 -40.32
C GLY A 216 -3.73 -0.17 -39.02
N SER A 217 -4.55 -0.60 -38.07
CA SER A 217 -4.15 -1.24 -36.81
C SER A 217 -5.12 -2.39 -36.50
N THR A 218 -5.02 -3.45 -37.29
CA THR A 218 -5.89 -4.63 -37.24
C THR A 218 -5.20 -5.83 -36.61
N GLN A 219 -5.99 -6.77 -36.10
CA GLN A 219 -5.46 -8.01 -35.53
C GLN A 219 -4.53 -8.74 -36.52
N PRO A 220 -3.29 -9.08 -36.12
CA PRO A 220 -2.39 -9.86 -36.97
C PRO A 220 -2.94 -11.26 -37.24
N SER A 221 -2.63 -11.82 -38.41
CA SER A 221 -3.13 -13.15 -38.82
C SER A 221 -2.62 -14.32 -37.97
N TYR A 222 -1.50 -14.12 -37.27
CA TYR A 222 -0.95 -15.10 -36.32
C TYR A 222 -1.60 -15.04 -34.92
N ILE A 223 -2.56 -14.14 -34.71
CA ILE A 223 -3.33 -14.03 -33.46
C ILE A 223 -4.76 -14.51 -33.67
N THR A 224 -5.21 -15.41 -32.79
CA THR A 224 -6.60 -15.85 -32.65
C THR A 224 -7.03 -15.70 -31.19
N CYS A 225 -8.07 -14.91 -30.94
CA CYS A 225 -8.61 -14.71 -29.59
C CYS A 225 -9.68 -15.76 -29.29
N ALA A 226 -9.74 -16.27 -28.06
CA ALA A 226 -10.80 -17.19 -27.64
C ALA A 226 -12.17 -16.50 -27.52
N ALA A 227 -12.18 -15.19 -27.31
CA ALA A 227 -13.36 -14.35 -27.23
C ALA A 227 -13.31 -13.19 -28.25
N ALA A 228 -14.25 -12.25 -28.15
CA ALA A 228 -14.30 -11.06 -29.02
C ALA A 228 -13.05 -10.17 -28.95
N SER A 229 -12.26 -10.29 -27.88
CA SER A 229 -10.96 -9.63 -27.73
C SER A 229 -9.96 -10.56 -27.03
N CYS A 230 -8.67 -10.39 -27.33
CA CYS A 230 -7.60 -11.13 -26.70
C CYS A 230 -7.27 -10.53 -25.33
N THR A 231 -7.11 -11.41 -24.35
CA THR A 231 -6.36 -11.15 -23.12
C THR A 231 -4.90 -10.79 -23.43
N THR A 232 -4.21 -10.17 -22.47
CA THR A 232 -2.78 -9.87 -22.61
C THR A 232 -1.96 -11.15 -22.80
N VAL A 233 -2.32 -12.23 -22.10
CA VAL A 233 -1.65 -13.54 -22.20
C VAL A 233 -1.80 -14.13 -23.61
N GLU A 234 -3.02 -14.15 -24.16
CA GLU A 234 -3.27 -14.69 -25.51
C GLU A 234 -2.45 -13.95 -26.58
N TYR A 235 -2.45 -12.62 -26.53
CA TYR A 235 -1.69 -11.81 -27.46
C TYR A 235 -0.19 -12.06 -27.33
N LYS A 236 0.37 -11.99 -26.11
CA LYS A 236 1.82 -12.12 -25.92
C LYS A 236 2.32 -13.54 -26.23
N ALA A 237 1.59 -14.57 -25.82
CA ALA A 237 1.97 -15.96 -26.08
C ALA A 237 1.98 -16.29 -27.58
N GLN A 238 0.93 -15.88 -28.32
CA GLN A 238 0.85 -16.13 -29.76
C GLN A 238 1.88 -15.31 -30.55
N THR A 239 2.23 -14.10 -30.10
CA THR A 239 3.33 -13.35 -30.71
C THR A 239 4.68 -14.03 -30.50
N ARG A 240 4.95 -14.63 -29.33
CA ARG A 240 6.16 -15.44 -29.13
C ARG A 240 6.16 -16.69 -30.01
N ALA A 241 5.04 -17.38 -30.13
CA ALA A 241 4.89 -18.50 -31.07
C ALA A 241 5.19 -18.07 -32.52
N HIS A 242 4.74 -16.89 -32.92
CA HIS A 242 5.06 -16.30 -34.22
C HIS A 242 6.56 -16.04 -34.39
N ILE A 243 7.25 -15.51 -33.37
CA ILE A 243 8.71 -15.30 -33.39
C ILE A 243 9.46 -16.64 -33.55
N GLU A 244 9.05 -17.70 -32.86
CA GLU A 244 9.60 -19.05 -33.06
C GLU A 244 9.36 -19.55 -34.49
N ALA A 245 8.17 -19.29 -35.06
CA ALA A 245 7.86 -19.64 -36.45
C ALA A 245 8.70 -18.90 -37.50
N LEU A 246 9.29 -17.75 -37.14
CA LEU A 246 10.31 -17.05 -37.96
C LEU A 246 11.71 -17.71 -37.87
N GLY A 247 11.84 -18.77 -37.07
CA GLY A 247 13.02 -19.60 -36.90
C GLY A 247 13.95 -19.17 -35.76
N TYR A 248 13.50 -18.30 -34.86
CA TYR A 248 14.27 -17.88 -33.68
C TYR A 248 14.11 -18.87 -32.53
N SER A 249 15.19 -19.11 -31.79
CA SER A 249 15.13 -19.78 -30.49
C SER A 249 14.98 -18.73 -29.40
N ILE A 250 13.79 -18.58 -28.81
CA ILE A 250 13.58 -17.65 -27.69
C ILE A 250 14.20 -18.27 -26.44
N VAL A 251 15.42 -17.87 -26.11
CA VAL A 251 16.18 -18.40 -24.96
C VAL A 251 15.65 -17.82 -23.65
N LEU A 252 15.38 -16.51 -23.62
CA LEU A 252 14.91 -15.82 -22.43
C LEU A 252 13.75 -14.87 -22.75
N ASN A 253 12.66 -15.01 -22.01
CA ASN A 253 11.53 -14.09 -21.99
C ASN A 253 11.54 -13.31 -20.67
N VAL A 254 11.56 -11.98 -20.74
CA VAL A 254 11.68 -11.11 -19.56
C VAL A 254 10.47 -10.18 -19.50
N GLY A 255 9.86 -10.09 -18.31
CA GLY A 255 8.72 -9.22 -18.07
C GLY A 255 8.49 -8.98 -16.58
N ASP A 256 7.85 -7.88 -16.25
CA ASP A 256 7.48 -7.49 -14.89
C ASP A 256 6.08 -8.00 -14.49
N GLN A 257 5.31 -8.55 -15.44
CA GLN A 257 4.02 -9.16 -15.19
C GLN A 257 4.02 -10.64 -15.53
N TRP A 258 3.19 -11.43 -14.82
CA TRP A 258 3.00 -12.84 -15.15
C TRP A 258 2.41 -13.00 -16.57
N SER A 259 1.60 -12.04 -17.02
CA SER A 259 1.04 -12.03 -18.37
C SER A 259 2.08 -12.00 -19.48
N ASP A 260 3.30 -11.55 -19.18
CA ASP A 260 4.39 -11.49 -20.14
C ASP A 260 5.03 -12.86 -20.35
N LEU A 261 4.98 -13.69 -19.30
CA LEU A 261 5.73 -14.94 -19.18
C LEU A 261 4.86 -16.18 -19.44
N MET A 262 3.56 -16.07 -19.22
CA MET A 262 2.59 -17.16 -19.39
C MET A 262 2.33 -17.50 -20.86
N GLY A 263 1.97 -18.76 -21.12
CA GLY A 263 1.63 -19.27 -22.45
C GLY A 263 2.79 -19.93 -23.23
N GLY A 264 3.98 -20.07 -22.62
CA GLY A 264 5.10 -20.81 -23.23
C GLY A 264 5.88 -20.01 -24.29
N HIS A 265 6.51 -20.73 -25.23
CA HIS A 265 7.31 -20.20 -26.33
C HIS A 265 8.58 -19.45 -25.88
N SER A 266 9.28 -20.03 -24.91
CA SER A 266 10.59 -19.56 -24.45
C SER A 266 11.29 -20.66 -23.63
N GLY A 267 12.62 -20.75 -23.71
CA GLY A 267 13.42 -21.67 -22.90
C GLY A 267 13.35 -21.35 -21.40
N LYS A 268 13.48 -20.07 -21.04
CA LYS A 268 13.37 -19.59 -19.66
C LYS A 268 12.56 -18.29 -19.57
N ALA A 269 11.83 -18.13 -18.48
CA ALA A 269 11.17 -16.89 -18.10
C ALA A 269 11.93 -16.20 -16.95
N LEU A 270 12.06 -14.88 -17.01
CA LEU A 270 12.55 -14.03 -15.92
C LEU A 270 11.46 -13.04 -15.53
N LYS A 271 10.94 -13.20 -14.31
CA LYS A 271 10.01 -12.25 -13.68
C LYS A 271 10.79 -11.13 -13.01
N LEU A 272 10.53 -9.89 -13.41
CA LEU A 272 11.03 -8.69 -12.74
C LEU A 272 10.04 -8.24 -11.65
N PRO A 273 10.52 -7.62 -10.56
CA PRO A 273 9.67 -7.18 -9.47
C PRO A 273 8.80 -5.99 -9.85
N ASN A 274 7.47 -6.10 -9.66
CA ASN A 274 6.56 -4.96 -9.81
C ASN A 274 5.36 -4.98 -8.83
N PRO A 275 5.41 -4.17 -7.75
CA PRO A 275 4.29 -4.00 -6.84
C PRO A 275 3.35 -2.82 -7.17
N THR A 276 3.59 -2.04 -8.23
CA THR A 276 2.89 -0.76 -8.51
C THR A 276 1.60 -0.90 -9.33
N TYR A 277 1.46 -1.95 -10.14
CA TYR A 277 0.22 -2.27 -10.86
C TYR A 277 0.12 -3.76 -11.18
N TYR A 278 -1.10 -4.26 -11.43
CA TYR A 278 -1.31 -5.66 -11.78
C TYR A 278 -2.12 -5.85 -13.06
N LEU A 279 -1.57 -6.64 -13.99
CA LEU A 279 -2.30 -7.07 -15.19
C LEU A 279 -2.92 -8.46 -14.98
N PRO A 280 -4.24 -8.62 -15.22
CA PRO A 280 -4.88 -9.94 -15.18
C PRO A 280 -4.16 -10.94 -16.09
N SER A 281 -3.74 -12.05 -15.48
CA SER A 281 -2.91 -13.08 -16.11
C SER A 281 -3.63 -14.44 -16.09
N PRO A 282 -4.81 -14.58 -16.74
CA PRO A 282 -5.53 -15.85 -16.73
C PRO A 282 -4.75 -16.92 -17.49
N ASN A 283 -4.85 -18.17 -17.01
CA ASN A 283 -4.37 -19.32 -17.78
C ASN A 283 -5.05 -19.38 -19.16
N LEU A 284 -4.28 -19.74 -20.19
CA LEU A 284 -4.85 -20.04 -21.50
C LEU A 284 -5.76 -21.28 -21.41
N PRO A 285 -6.81 -21.38 -22.25
CA PRO A 285 -7.68 -22.55 -22.27
C PRO A 285 -6.90 -23.86 -22.39
N GLY A 286 -7.11 -24.78 -21.44
CA GLY A 286 -6.45 -26.09 -21.42
C GLY A 286 -4.98 -26.09 -20.93
N VAL A 287 -4.44 -24.94 -20.53
CA VAL A 287 -3.06 -24.79 -20.04
C VAL A 287 -3.07 -24.51 -18.54
N SER A 288 -2.21 -25.18 -17.76
CA SER A 288 -2.03 -24.91 -16.33
C SER A 288 -0.57 -24.61 -16.04
N GLN A 289 -0.29 -23.43 -15.47
CA GLN A 289 1.07 -22.98 -15.16
C GLN A 289 1.17 -22.51 -13.70
N PRO A 290 1.04 -23.41 -12.70
CA PRO A 290 1.02 -23.04 -11.29
C PRO A 290 2.34 -22.41 -10.78
N GLU A 291 3.42 -22.52 -11.54
CA GLU A 291 4.70 -21.87 -11.23
C GLU A 291 4.76 -20.41 -11.70
N LEU A 292 3.89 -19.98 -12.62
CA LEU A 292 3.84 -18.62 -13.17
C LEU A 292 2.64 -17.85 -12.63
N GLN A 293 2.60 -17.68 -11.31
CA GLN A 293 1.50 -17.00 -10.64
C GLN A 293 2.00 -16.18 -9.46
N PRO A 294 1.29 -15.11 -9.08
CA PRO A 294 1.62 -14.34 -7.89
C PRO A 294 1.68 -15.23 -6.63
N HIS A 295 2.83 -15.25 -5.97
CA HIS A 295 3.03 -15.91 -4.67
C HIS A 295 3.58 -14.90 -3.66
N THR A 296 2.77 -13.92 -3.30
CA THR A 296 3.18 -12.92 -2.32
C THR A 296 2.82 -13.42 -0.93
N VAL A 297 3.80 -13.78 -0.11
CA VAL A 297 3.61 -14.03 1.33
C VAL A 297 4.38 -12.96 2.09
N PHE A 298 3.64 -12.02 2.69
CA PHE A 298 4.22 -10.80 3.22
C PHE A 298 3.80 -10.53 4.65
N THR A 299 4.74 -10.06 5.46
CA THR A 299 4.44 -9.46 6.77
C THR A 299 4.73 -7.97 6.69
N MET A 300 3.67 -7.17 6.67
CA MET A 300 3.78 -5.72 6.54
C MET A 300 4.03 -5.05 7.88
N ALA A 301 5.11 -4.27 7.96
CA ALA A 301 5.32 -3.29 8.99
C ALA A 301 4.45 -2.05 8.68
N PRO A 302 3.75 -1.50 9.68
CA PRO A 302 2.79 -0.42 9.42
C PRO A 302 3.42 0.89 8.95
N ASP A 303 4.69 1.09 9.28
CA ASP A 303 5.50 2.26 8.92
C ASP A 303 6.13 2.17 7.51
N GLY A 304 5.87 1.08 6.77
CA GLY A 304 6.45 0.86 5.44
C GLY A 304 7.88 0.34 5.44
N SER A 305 8.51 0.15 6.62
CA SER A 305 9.92 -0.27 6.73
C SER A 305 10.21 -1.64 6.09
N SER A 306 9.18 -2.48 5.91
CA SER A 306 9.29 -3.79 5.24
C SER A 306 9.92 -3.68 3.84
N GLY A 307 9.68 -2.58 3.10
CA GLY A 307 10.22 -2.39 1.75
C GLY A 307 11.75 -2.34 1.67
N ALA A 308 12.43 -2.09 2.79
CA ALA A 308 13.89 -2.06 2.86
C ALA A 308 14.53 -3.46 2.98
N THR A 309 13.74 -4.49 3.29
CA THR A 309 14.25 -5.82 3.69
C THR A 309 13.65 -6.98 2.91
N VAL A 310 12.68 -6.70 2.05
CA VAL A 310 11.89 -7.71 1.33
C VAL A 310 11.94 -7.40 -0.17
N GLY A 311 12.11 -8.45 -0.99
CA GLY A 311 12.12 -8.30 -2.45
C GLY A 311 10.76 -7.93 -3.03
N GLY A 312 10.74 -7.26 -4.18
CA GLY A 312 9.55 -6.62 -4.73
C GLY A 312 8.38 -7.56 -5.02
N GLU A 313 8.63 -8.80 -5.44
CA GLU A 313 7.56 -9.81 -5.66
C GLU A 313 6.84 -10.23 -4.36
N ASN A 314 7.49 -10.03 -3.23
CA ASN A 314 6.92 -10.27 -1.91
C ASN A 314 6.19 -9.03 -1.36
N ILE A 315 6.26 -7.87 -2.01
CA ILE A 315 5.47 -6.70 -1.63
C ILE A 315 4.06 -6.85 -2.23
N PRO A 316 2.98 -6.64 -1.45
CA PRO A 316 1.62 -6.69 -1.97
C PRO A 316 1.43 -5.69 -3.09
N ASN A 317 0.96 -6.17 -4.23
CA ASN A 317 0.64 -5.31 -5.36
C ASN A 317 -0.53 -4.38 -5.04
N ILE A 318 -0.37 -3.08 -5.30
CA ILE A 318 -1.32 -2.05 -4.87
C ILE A 318 -2.71 -2.20 -5.50
N ASP A 319 -2.81 -2.60 -6.78
CA ASP A 319 -4.10 -2.81 -7.45
C ASP A 319 -4.85 -3.99 -6.85
N SER A 320 -4.11 -5.06 -6.55
CA SER A 320 -4.67 -6.24 -5.87
C SER A 320 -5.18 -5.89 -4.48
N VAL A 321 -4.49 -5.02 -3.75
CA VAL A 321 -4.94 -4.52 -2.44
C VAL A 321 -6.19 -3.64 -2.59
N LYS A 322 -6.24 -2.72 -3.55
CA LYS A 322 -7.44 -1.91 -3.85
C LYS A 322 -8.65 -2.79 -4.18
N ALA A 323 -8.48 -3.78 -5.05
CA ALA A 323 -9.53 -4.74 -5.40
C ALA A 323 -9.98 -5.56 -4.18
N THR A 324 -9.05 -5.97 -3.32
CA THR A 324 -9.33 -6.68 -2.07
C THR A 324 -10.20 -5.86 -1.12
N ILE A 325 -9.84 -4.59 -0.93
CA ILE A 325 -10.57 -3.63 -0.08
C ILE A 325 -11.99 -3.45 -0.62
N ARG A 326 -12.14 -3.18 -1.92
CA ARG A 326 -13.45 -3.04 -2.58
C ARG A 326 -14.32 -4.28 -2.39
N ALA A 327 -13.75 -5.47 -2.55
CA ALA A 327 -14.46 -6.72 -2.32
C ALA A 327 -14.88 -6.91 -0.84
N TYR A 328 -14.08 -6.45 0.12
CA TYR A 328 -14.39 -6.54 1.55
C TYR A 328 -15.58 -5.66 1.94
N TYR A 329 -15.64 -4.46 1.38
CA TYR A 329 -16.75 -3.54 1.55
C TYR A 329 -17.95 -3.85 0.64
N GLY A 330 -17.79 -4.75 -0.34
CA GLY A 330 -18.80 -5.02 -1.37
C GLY A 330 -19.05 -3.79 -2.24
N ALA A 331 -18.00 -3.00 -2.50
CA ALA A 331 -18.09 -1.71 -3.13
C ALA A 331 -18.28 -1.80 -4.64
N THR A 332 -19.05 -0.87 -5.20
CA THR A 332 -19.21 -0.68 -6.65
C THR A 332 -19.01 0.81 -6.94
N ALA A 333 -18.15 1.14 -7.91
CA ALA A 333 -17.77 2.52 -8.22
C ALA A 333 -17.35 3.35 -6.98
N GLY A 334 -16.57 2.73 -6.07
CA GLY A 334 -16.10 3.36 -4.85
C GLY A 334 -17.12 3.51 -3.72
N ILE A 335 -18.37 3.05 -3.90
CA ILE A 335 -19.43 3.16 -2.89
C ILE A 335 -19.64 1.81 -2.20
N ALA A 336 -19.48 1.76 -0.87
CA ALA A 336 -19.62 0.51 -0.11
C ALA A 336 -21.08 0.01 -0.03
N ALA A 337 -21.26 -1.32 -0.07
CA ALA A 337 -22.56 -1.93 0.18
C ALA A 337 -23.04 -1.67 1.63
N LYS A 338 -24.25 -1.14 1.78
CA LYS A 338 -24.77 -0.69 3.09
C LYS A 338 -25.42 -1.79 3.92
N HIS A 339 -25.74 -2.94 3.31
CA HIS A 339 -26.54 -3.99 3.95
C HIS A 339 -25.87 -5.37 3.98
N LYS A 340 -25.08 -5.72 2.96
CA LYS A 340 -24.46 -7.05 2.83
C LYS A 340 -23.07 -6.93 2.23
N SER A 341 -22.06 -7.18 3.06
CA SER A 341 -20.66 -7.34 2.69
C SER A 341 -19.92 -8.02 3.83
N ARG A 342 -18.64 -8.35 3.63
CA ARG A 342 -17.80 -8.90 4.72
C ARG A 342 -17.64 -7.87 5.84
N TYR A 343 -17.38 -6.61 5.49
CA TYR A 343 -17.33 -5.51 6.47
C TYR A 343 -18.62 -5.42 7.30
N ILE A 344 -19.80 -5.44 6.65
CA ILE A 344 -21.07 -5.39 7.38
C ILE A 344 -21.21 -6.59 8.33
N ASN A 345 -20.86 -7.80 7.90
CA ASN A 345 -20.93 -8.98 8.75
C ASN A 345 -19.97 -8.88 9.95
N GLU A 346 -18.76 -8.36 9.76
CA GLU A 346 -17.77 -8.14 10.82
C GLU A 346 -18.27 -7.09 11.83
N MET A 347 -18.78 -5.96 11.33
CA MET A 347 -19.35 -4.91 12.17
C MET A 347 -20.60 -5.35 12.92
N GLN A 348 -21.44 -6.23 12.35
CA GLN A 348 -22.59 -6.81 13.06
C GLN A 348 -22.16 -7.69 14.24
N LYS A 349 -21.10 -8.51 14.07
CA LYS A 349 -20.52 -9.33 15.15
C LYS A 349 -19.95 -8.44 16.25
N LEU A 350 -19.18 -7.41 15.89
CA LEU A 350 -18.62 -6.42 16.82
C LEU A 350 -19.74 -5.71 17.60
N ARG A 351 -20.76 -5.20 16.89
CA ARG A 351 -21.94 -4.56 17.46
C ARG A 351 -22.62 -5.44 18.50
N ASN A 352 -22.97 -6.68 18.14
CA ASN A 352 -23.69 -7.58 19.04
C ASN A 352 -22.88 -7.83 20.32
N LYS A 353 -21.61 -8.20 20.15
CA LYS A 353 -20.67 -8.43 21.24
C LYS A 353 -20.55 -7.23 22.18
N TRP A 354 -20.44 -6.02 21.65
CA TRP A 354 -20.16 -4.83 22.46
C TRP A 354 -21.40 -4.15 23.00
N ALA A 355 -22.53 -4.17 22.30
CA ALA A 355 -23.78 -3.67 22.86
C ALA A 355 -24.16 -4.43 24.15
N ASP A 356 -24.05 -5.76 24.14
CA ASP A 356 -24.38 -6.58 25.30
C ASP A 356 -23.35 -6.41 26.43
N ARG A 357 -22.05 -6.33 26.08
CA ARG A 357 -20.99 -6.06 27.08
C ARG A 357 -21.15 -4.71 27.74
N LEU A 358 -21.48 -3.66 26.98
CA LEU A 358 -21.63 -2.32 27.53
C LEU A 358 -22.85 -2.23 28.44
N LYS A 359 -23.98 -2.87 28.08
CA LYS A 359 -25.14 -2.98 28.98
C LYS A 359 -24.73 -3.44 30.38
N THR A 360 -24.03 -4.57 30.46
CA THR A 360 -23.61 -5.14 31.75
C THR A 360 -22.51 -4.31 32.42
N ARG A 361 -21.49 -3.89 31.67
CA ARG A 361 -20.34 -3.18 32.26
C ARG A 361 -20.71 -1.79 32.77
N CYS A 362 -21.54 -1.04 32.03
CA CYS A 362 -22.00 0.28 32.45
C CYS A 362 -22.88 0.18 33.70
N ALA A 363 -23.82 -0.78 33.74
CA ALA A 363 -24.65 -1.01 34.91
C ALA A 363 -23.81 -1.38 36.13
N ASN A 364 -22.91 -2.37 36.00
CA ASN A 364 -22.08 -2.84 37.12
C ASN A 364 -21.18 -1.74 37.68
N GLN A 365 -20.51 -0.96 36.81
CA GLN A 365 -19.66 0.12 37.29
C GLN A 365 -20.45 1.21 38.02
N SER A 366 -21.67 1.50 37.56
CA SER A 366 -22.59 2.40 38.25
C SER A 366 -22.98 1.85 39.63
N THR A 367 -23.28 0.54 39.74
CA THR A 367 -23.56 -0.13 41.02
C THR A 367 -22.36 -0.09 41.97
N TYR A 368 -21.14 -0.16 41.45
CA TYR A 368 -19.91 0.02 42.24
C TYR A 368 -19.61 1.48 42.62
N GLY A 369 -20.54 2.41 42.38
CA GLY A 369 -20.37 3.83 42.69
C GLY A 369 -19.47 4.61 41.71
N ASN A 370 -19.01 3.98 40.62
CA ASN A 370 -18.22 4.69 39.59
C ASN A 370 -19.15 5.45 38.65
N LYS A 371 -18.60 6.45 37.94
CA LYS A 371 -19.26 7.12 36.81
C LYS A 371 -18.67 6.55 35.52
N PRO A 372 -19.22 5.48 34.95
CA PRO A 372 -18.60 4.83 33.81
C PRO A 372 -18.71 5.69 32.55
N ALA A 373 -17.71 5.57 31.68
CA ALA A 373 -17.65 6.27 30.41
C ALA A 373 -17.13 5.37 29.28
N VAL A 374 -17.54 5.71 28.05
CA VAL A 374 -17.03 5.10 26.82
C VAL A 374 -16.52 6.20 25.91
N VAL A 375 -15.32 6.01 25.37
CA VAL A 375 -14.72 6.90 24.37
C VAL A 375 -14.87 6.28 22.99
N PHE A 376 -15.22 7.10 22.01
CA PHE A 376 -15.29 6.73 20.61
C PHE A 376 -14.47 7.71 19.77
N ASP A 377 -13.73 7.18 18.80
CA ASP A 377 -13.24 7.96 17.68
C ASP A 377 -14.39 8.36 16.71
N ALA A 378 -14.09 9.26 15.77
CA ALA A 378 -15.01 9.74 14.74
C ALA A 378 -14.95 8.92 13.47
N ASP A 379 -13.86 9.05 12.72
CA ASP A 379 -13.68 8.55 11.35
C ASP A 379 -13.57 7.03 11.40
N ASP A 380 -14.33 6.34 10.55
CA ASP A 380 -14.53 4.89 10.54
C ASP A 380 -14.87 4.19 11.88
N THR A 381 -15.17 4.99 12.91
CA THR A 381 -15.61 4.51 14.23
C THR A 381 -17.05 4.86 14.54
N THR A 382 -17.46 6.11 14.29
CA THR A 382 -18.85 6.56 14.43
C THR A 382 -19.42 7.16 13.16
N LEU A 383 -18.58 7.77 12.32
CA LEU A 383 -18.88 8.29 10.99
C LEU A 383 -18.07 7.50 9.96
N TRP A 384 -18.73 6.92 8.97
CA TRP A 384 -18.12 6.00 8.00
C TRP A 384 -17.59 6.77 6.80
N THR A 385 -16.28 6.73 6.57
CA THR A 385 -15.57 7.59 5.61
C THR A 385 -15.23 6.89 4.29
N TYR A 386 -15.42 5.56 4.19
CA TYR A 386 -15.11 4.76 2.98
C TYR A 386 -15.53 5.37 1.64
N ASP A 387 -16.77 5.86 1.51
CA ASP A 387 -17.26 6.37 0.22
C ASP A 387 -16.46 7.59 -0.25
N MET A 388 -15.99 8.43 0.69
CA MET A 388 -15.07 9.54 0.38
C MET A 388 -13.71 8.98 -0.04
N GLU A 389 -13.19 8.03 0.73
CA GLU A 389 -11.85 7.48 0.53
C GLU A 389 -11.70 6.81 -0.83
N ASP A 390 -12.66 6.01 -1.29
CA ASP A 390 -12.55 5.32 -2.57
C ASP A 390 -13.19 6.11 -3.73
N ALA A 391 -14.45 6.55 -3.59
CA ALA A 391 -15.17 7.15 -4.71
C ALA A 391 -14.69 8.57 -5.05
N ALA A 392 -14.29 9.35 -4.05
CA ALA A 392 -13.87 10.74 -4.26
C ALA A 392 -12.34 10.91 -4.26
N MET A 393 -11.63 10.15 -3.43
CA MET A 393 -10.19 10.27 -3.25
C MET A 393 -9.38 9.15 -3.91
N HIS A 394 -10.02 8.05 -4.35
CA HIS A 394 -9.33 6.89 -4.92
C HIS A 394 -8.17 6.38 -4.04
N PHE A 395 -8.40 6.34 -2.73
CA PHE A 395 -7.47 6.05 -1.65
C PHE A 395 -6.26 6.98 -1.56
N ASN A 396 -6.35 8.20 -2.12
CA ASN A 396 -5.30 9.21 -2.05
C ASN A 396 -5.82 10.41 -1.26
N PHE A 397 -5.30 10.54 -0.03
CA PHE A 397 -5.78 11.54 0.90
C PHE A 397 -5.66 12.96 0.34
N ASP A 398 -6.78 13.66 0.26
CA ASP A 398 -6.88 15.08 -0.06
C ASP A 398 -7.49 15.81 1.14
N PRO A 399 -6.73 16.67 1.85
CA PRO A 399 -7.24 17.37 3.02
C PRO A 399 -8.32 18.41 2.69
N VAL A 400 -8.31 19.00 1.49
CA VAL A 400 -9.30 20.00 1.07
C VAL A 400 -10.63 19.30 0.80
N LEU A 401 -10.59 18.20 0.04
CA LEU A 401 -11.77 17.40 -0.22
C LEU A 401 -12.30 16.74 1.06
N GLN A 402 -11.43 16.31 1.97
CA GLN A 402 -11.86 15.83 3.28
C GLN A 402 -12.63 16.91 4.03
N ASP A 403 -12.09 18.13 4.09
CA ASP A 403 -12.76 19.22 4.80
C ASP A 403 -14.13 19.51 4.21
N GLU A 404 -14.28 19.55 2.88
CA GLU A 404 -15.58 19.69 2.22
C GLU A 404 -16.60 18.66 2.73
N TRP A 405 -16.22 17.37 2.75
CA TRP A 405 -17.09 16.30 3.24
C TRP A 405 -17.44 16.43 4.73
N VAL A 406 -16.48 16.88 5.54
CA VAL A 406 -16.66 17.14 6.96
C VAL A 406 -17.63 18.30 7.19
N GLN A 407 -17.41 19.45 6.53
CA GLN A 407 -18.21 20.66 6.70
C GLN A 407 -19.66 20.44 6.30
N ASP A 408 -19.87 19.67 5.23
CA ASP A 408 -21.19 19.31 4.72
C ASP A 408 -21.87 18.18 5.50
N ALA A 409 -21.16 17.57 6.46
CA ALA A 409 -21.65 16.47 7.28
C ALA A 409 -22.18 15.30 6.41
N ARG A 410 -21.39 14.89 5.40
CA ARG A 410 -21.76 13.90 4.38
C ARG A 410 -21.69 12.44 4.87
N PHE A 411 -20.96 12.17 5.95
CA PHE A 411 -20.66 10.80 6.36
C PHE A 411 -21.87 10.10 7.00
N PRO A 412 -22.22 8.88 6.56
CA PRO A 412 -23.21 8.05 7.25
C PRO A 412 -22.66 7.51 8.58
N ALA A 413 -23.53 7.00 9.44
CA ALA A 413 -23.07 6.29 10.64
C ALA A 413 -22.41 4.94 10.27
N VAL A 414 -21.32 4.61 10.96
CA VAL A 414 -20.69 3.28 10.87
C VAL A 414 -21.71 2.18 11.19
N PRO A 415 -21.83 1.14 10.34
CA PRO A 415 -22.78 0.06 10.51
C PRO A 415 -22.78 -0.54 11.92
N GLY A 416 -23.93 -0.47 12.59
CA GLY A 416 -24.13 -1.02 13.93
C GLY A 416 -23.74 -0.12 15.09
N MET A 417 -22.96 0.94 14.87
CA MET A 417 -22.44 1.76 15.97
C MET A 417 -23.52 2.60 16.66
N LYS A 418 -24.62 2.94 15.97
CA LYS A 418 -25.84 3.49 16.60
C LYS A 418 -26.32 2.63 17.79
N ARG A 419 -26.30 1.30 17.65
CA ARG A 419 -26.72 0.38 18.73
C ARG A 419 -25.69 0.32 19.86
N VAL A 420 -24.40 0.36 19.55
CA VAL A 420 -23.32 0.35 20.56
C VAL A 420 -23.35 1.61 21.41
N VAL A 421 -23.44 2.78 20.78
CA VAL A 421 -23.55 4.08 21.46
C VAL A 421 -24.82 4.14 22.32
N LYS A 422 -25.98 3.73 21.76
CA LYS A 422 -27.23 3.67 22.52
C LYS A 422 -27.13 2.74 23.73
N ALA A 423 -26.52 1.56 23.59
CA ALA A 423 -26.35 0.62 24.70
C ALA A 423 -25.48 1.22 25.83
N ALA A 424 -24.44 1.99 25.50
CA ALA A 424 -23.66 2.72 26.50
C ALA A 424 -24.54 3.73 27.25
N GLN A 425 -25.26 4.58 26.52
CA GLN A 425 -26.08 5.65 27.10
C GLN A 425 -27.22 5.11 27.98
N SER A 426 -27.97 4.13 27.47
CA SER A 426 -29.15 3.59 28.16
C SER A 426 -28.81 2.80 29.43
N HIS A 427 -27.54 2.47 29.66
CA HIS A 427 -27.11 1.69 30.83
C HIS A 427 -26.11 2.42 31.72
N GLY A 428 -26.12 3.77 31.69
CA GLY A 428 -25.44 4.61 32.67
C GLY A 428 -24.03 5.07 32.29
N CYS A 429 -23.51 4.66 31.14
CA CYS A 429 -22.25 5.21 30.66
C CYS A 429 -22.43 6.62 30.06
N LYS A 430 -21.50 7.52 30.39
CA LYS A 430 -21.31 8.76 29.63
C LYS A 430 -20.55 8.47 28.34
N VAL A 431 -20.99 9.08 27.25
CA VAL A 431 -20.33 9.00 25.94
C VAL A 431 -19.42 10.22 25.75
N PHE A 432 -18.20 9.95 25.28
CA PHE A 432 -17.21 10.95 24.91
C PHE A 432 -16.68 10.67 23.50
N GLY A 433 -16.33 11.72 22.77
CA GLY A 433 -15.66 11.62 21.47
C GLY A 433 -14.25 12.21 21.53
N VAL A 434 -13.29 11.53 20.92
CA VAL A 434 -11.91 12.03 20.76
C VAL A 434 -11.48 11.75 19.32
N THR A 435 -11.24 12.77 18.52
CA THR A 435 -10.93 12.65 17.09
C THR A 435 -9.72 13.47 16.70
N GLY A 436 -9.00 13.00 15.67
CA GLY A 436 -7.89 13.72 15.04
C GLY A 436 -8.30 14.93 14.19
N ARG A 437 -9.60 15.09 13.89
CA ARG A 437 -10.14 16.26 13.17
C ARG A 437 -9.77 17.58 13.85
N GLY A 438 -9.67 18.65 13.06
CA GLY A 438 -9.32 20.00 13.52
C GLY A 438 -10.42 20.67 14.36
N ALA A 439 -10.05 21.75 15.06
CA ALA A 439 -10.98 22.52 15.89
C ALA A 439 -12.07 23.23 15.07
N ASP A 440 -11.72 23.68 13.87
CA ASP A 440 -12.57 24.22 12.81
C ASP A 440 -13.64 23.19 12.34
N GLN A 441 -13.28 21.92 12.29
CA GLN A 441 -14.17 20.82 11.91
C GLN A 441 -15.14 20.38 13.02
N LYS A 442 -14.94 20.83 14.26
CA LYS A 442 -15.71 20.36 15.43
C LYS A 442 -17.22 20.58 15.29
N LYS A 443 -17.63 21.77 14.84
CA LYS A 443 -19.06 22.12 14.72
C LYS A 443 -19.76 21.24 13.70
N ALA A 444 -19.14 21.04 12.53
CA ALA A 444 -19.68 20.22 11.46
C ALA A 444 -19.75 18.74 11.84
N THR A 445 -18.69 18.24 12.49
CA THR A 445 -18.65 16.87 12.99
C THR A 445 -19.77 16.59 13.99
N LEU A 446 -20.02 17.51 14.93
CA LEU A 446 -21.14 17.39 15.88
C LEU A 446 -22.51 17.43 15.19
N ARG A 447 -22.69 18.28 14.15
CA ARG A 447 -23.91 18.25 13.33
C ARG A 447 -24.09 16.87 12.69
N ASN A 448 -23.04 16.30 12.13
CA ASN A 448 -23.09 14.99 11.49
C ASN A 448 -23.44 13.88 12.49
N LEU A 449 -22.80 13.86 13.66
CA LEU A 449 -23.07 12.88 14.71
C LEU A 449 -24.50 12.99 15.23
N HIS A 450 -25.01 14.21 15.41
CA HIS A 450 -26.36 14.43 15.91
C HIS A 450 -27.44 13.79 15.02
N LYS A 451 -27.23 13.76 13.68
CA LYS A 451 -28.12 13.07 12.71
C LYS A 451 -28.38 11.59 13.08
N PHE A 452 -27.43 10.93 13.75
CA PHE A 452 -27.47 9.48 14.01
C PHE A 452 -27.50 9.09 15.48
N TYR A 453 -26.98 9.95 16.36
CA TYR A 453 -26.75 9.66 17.77
C TYR A 453 -27.44 10.66 18.71
N GLY A 454 -28.16 11.66 18.19
CA GLY A 454 -28.77 12.73 18.99
C GLY A 454 -27.72 13.42 19.88
N ASP A 455 -28.05 13.63 21.16
CA ASP A 455 -27.17 14.34 22.11
C ASP A 455 -26.14 13.44 22.82
N ALA A 456 -25.85 12.27 22.27
CA ALA A 456 -24.78 11.42 22.77
C ALA A 456 -23.44 12.15 22.80
N PHE A 457 -23.13 12.87 21.72
CA PHE A 457 -21.94 13.66 21.55
C PHE A 457 -22.28 15.14 21.68
N THR A 458 -21.75 15.80 22.71
CA THR A 458 -21.96 17.23 22.95
C THR A 458 -20.62 17.96 22.90
N SER A 459 -20.65 19.26 22.59
CA SER A 459 -19.41 20.07 22.50
C SER A 459 -18.53 19.98 23.76
N ARG A 460 -19.14 19.82 24.95
CA ARG A 460 -18.45 19.63 26.23
C ARG A 460 -17.75 18.28 26.37
N ARG A 461 -18.21 17.23 25.67
CA ARG A 461 -17.71 15.84 25.75
C ARG A 461 -17.06 15.37 24.45
N TYR A 462 -16.75 16.29 23.55
CA TYR A 462 -16.19 15.99 22.24
C TYR A 462 -14.89 16.78 22.04
N PHE A 463 -13.79 16.07 21.82
CA PHE A 463 -12.44 16.63 21.76
C PHE A 463 -11.86 16.44 20.36
N THR A 464 -11.37 17.53 19.80
CA THR A 464 -10.70 17.62 18.49
C THR A 464 -9.24 18.02 18.71
N LYS A 465 -8.40 17.87 17.68
CA LYS A 465 -7.08 18.49 17.69
C LYS A 465 -7.24 20.01 17.77
N TRP A 466 -6.34 20.67 18.49
CA TRP A 466 -6.35 22.12 18.65
C TRP A 466 -5.89 22.83 17.38
N ALA A 467 -6.29 24.10 17.23
CA ALA A 467 -5.72 24.98 16.21
C ALA A 467 -4.29 25.39 16.59
N ASP A 468 -3.46 25.74 15.62
CA ASP A 468 -2.06 26.08 15.84
C ASP A 468 -1.86 27.13 16.95
N GLY A 469 -0.85 26.89 17.80
CA GLY A 469 -0.56 27.72 18.98
C GLY A 469 -1.61 27.65 20.10
N LYS A 470 -2.63 26.77 20.01
CA LYS A 470 -3.68 26.60 21.04
C LYS A 470 -3.60 25.25 21.77
N GLN A 471 -2.40 24.70 21.91
CA GLN A 471 -2.20 23.43 22.61
C GLN A 471 -2.79 23.47 24.03
N PRO A 472 -3.64 22.51 24.41
CA PRO A 472 -4.17 22.46 25.76
C PRO A 472 -3.08 22.15 26.78
N LYS A 473 -3.17 22.76 27.97
CA LYS A 473 -2.21 22.57 29.07
C LYS A 473 -2.07 21.11 29.54
N TYR A 474 -3.06 20.26 29.26
CA TYR A 474 -3.03 18.83 29.61
C TYR A 474 -2.33 17.97 28.55
N ILE A 475 -1.82 18.58 27.48
CA ILE A 475 -1.05 17.91 26.43
C ILE A 475 0.40 18.34 26.51
N THR A 476 1.30 17.36 26.50
CA THR A 476 2.75 17.51 26.35
C THR A 476 3.17 16.67 25.15
N CYS A 477 3.92 17.27 24.22
CA CYS A 477 4.49 16.58 23.05
C CYS A 477 5.97 16.30 23.33
N GLU A 478 6.47 15.14 22.92
CA GLU A 478 7.89 14.78 22.95
C GLU A 478 8.70 15.72 22.03
N VAL A 479 8.18 15.95 20.83
CA VAL A 479 8.70 16.96 19.90
C VAL A 479 7.82 18.21 20.01
N ALA A 480 8.43 19.34 20.37
CA ALA A 480 7.74 20.62 20.52
C ALA A 480 6.95 20.94 19.23
N ASP A 481 5.68 21.32 19.40
CA ASP A 481 4.74 21.66 18.33
C ASP A 481 4.41 20.53 17.33
N ALA A 482 4.88 19.30 17.58
CA ALA A 482 4.68 18.13 16.72
C ALA A 482 4.17 16.90 17.49
N CYS A 483 3.09 17.07 18.26
CA CYS A 483 2.42 15.95 18.92
C CYS A 483 1.97 14.87 17.92
N THR A 484 2.36 13.63 18.21
CA THR A 484 1.79 12.44 17.60
C THR A 484 0.31 12.31 17.93
N ARG A 485 -0.41 11.54 17.11
CA ARG A 485 -1.83 11.24 17.38
C ARG A 485 -2.00 10.45 18.67
N VAL A 486 -1.06 9.54 18.96
CA VAL A 486 -1.06 8.75 20.20
C VAL A 486 -0.93 9.65 21.42
N GLU A 487 0.01 10.59 21.44
CA GLU A 487 0.20 11.54 22.54
C GLU A 487 -1.07 12.36 22.76
N PHE A 488 -1.64 12.94 21.71
CA PHE A 488 -2.87 13.71 21.81
C PHE A 488 -4.04 12.87 22.34
N LYS A 489 -4.35 11.73 21.72
CA LYS A 489 -5.54 10.96 22.05
C LYS A 489 -5.43 10.32 23.44
N SER A 490 -4.24 9.80 23.82
CA SER A 490 -4.03 9.20 25.14
C SER A 490 -4.14 10.21 26.29
N GLN A 491 -3.46 11.35 26.18
CA GLN A 491 -3.53 12.40 27.19
C GLN A 491 -4.92 13.03 27.28
N THR A 492 -5.65 13.10 26.16
CA THR A 492 -7.06 13.52 26.18
C THR A 492 -7.95 12.52 26.94
N ARG A 493 -7.72 11.21 26.82
CA ARG A 493 -8.45 10.22 27.63
C ARG A 493 -8.12 10.33 29.11
N ALA A 494 -6.85 10.53 29.47
CA ALA A 494 -6.45 10.83 30.84
C ALA A 494 -7.16 12.08 31.39
N HIS A 495 -7.18 13.15 30.58
CA HIS A 495 -7.88 14.39 30.92
C HIS A 495 -9.39 14.18 31.09
N ILE A 496 -10.03 13.31 30.29
CA ILE A 496 -11.44 12.98 30.45
C ILE A 496 -11.71 12.35 31.82
N GLU A 497 -10.92 11.36 32.23
CA GLU A 497 -11.09 10.72 33.55
C GLU A 497 -10.92 11.72 34.69
N GLN A 498 -9.86 12.53 34.63
CA GLN A 498 -9.55 13.54 35.66
C GLN A 498 -10.60 14.65 35.72
N LYS A 499 -10.91 15.30 34.59
CA LYS A 499 -11.79 16.47 34.53
C LYS A 499 -13.25 16.14 34.81
N PHE A 500 -13.72 14.98 34.36
CA PHE A 500 -15.13 14.61 34.51
C PHE A 500 -15.39 13.65 35.67
N GLY A 501 -14.34 13.19 36.36
CA GLY A 501 -14.43 12.20 37.43
C GLY A 501 -15.11 10.93 36.94
N VAL A 502 -14.75 10.48 35.74
CA VAL A 502 -15.31 9.28 35.11
C VAL A 502 -14.28 8.18 35.02
N LYS A 503 -14.76 6.94 34.89
CA LYS A 503 -13.92 5.77 34.62
C LYS A 503 -14.18 5.30 33.20
N ILE A 504 -13.19 5.40 32.32
CA ILE A 504 -13.33 4.91 30.94
C ILE A 504 -13.27 3.38 30.98
N ILE A 505 -14.35 2.73 30.56
CA ILE A 505 -14.46 1.26 30.61
C ILE A 505 -14.17 0.61 29.26
N ALA A 506 -14.30 1.37 28.18
CA ALA A 506 -14.03 0.96 26.81
C ALA A 506 -13.66 2.17 25.95
N ASN A 507 -12.77 1.93 24.98
CA ASN A 507 -12.27 2.91 24.04
C ASN A 507 -12.34 2.30 22.63
N PHE A 508 -13.15 2.87 21.76
CA PHE A 508 -13.41 2.40 20.40
C PHE A 508 -12.67 3.27 19.40
N GLY A 509 -12.00 2.63 18.45
CA GLY A 509 -11.26 3.30 17.38
C GLY A 509 -10.95 2.33 16.25
N ASP A 510 -10.83 2.84 15.05
CA ASP A 510 -10.48 2.11 13.85
C ASP A 510 -8.96 2.12 13.61
N GLN A 511 -8.19 2.96 14.32
CA GLN A 511 -6.74 3.02 14.27
C GLN A 511 -6.11 2.60 15.60
N PHE A 512 -4.87 2.14 15.55
CA PHE A 512 -4.12 1.84 16.79
C PHE A 512 -3.82 3.11 17.59
N SER A 513 -3.63 4.25 16.92
CA SER A 513 -3.42 5.54 17.57
C SER A 513 -4.61 6.01 18.42
N ASP A 514 -5.81 5.48 18.18
CA ASP A 514 -6.98 5.71 19.04
C ASP A 514 -6.89 4.97 20.37
N LEU A 515 -6.19 3.84 20.37
CA LEU A 515 -6.27 2.82 21.42
C LEU A 515 -5.01 2.76 22.28
N LEU A 516 -3.86 3.13 21.71
CA LEU A 516 -2.55 3.17 22.37
C LEU A 516 -2.48 4.27 23.44
N GLY A 517 -1.69 4.04 24.47
CA GLY A 517 -1.55 4.96 25.63
C GLY A 517 -2.57 4.73 26.75
N GLY A 518 -3.35 3.64 26.70
CA GLY A 518 -4.19 3.20 27.82
C GLY A 518 -5.56 3.89 27.92
N HIS A 519 -6.21 3.74 29.09
CA HIS A 519 -7.57 4.19 29.43
C HIS A 519 -8.70 3.35 28.80
N GLY A 520 -9.31 2.49 29.62
CA GLY A 520 -10.38 1.57 29.24
C GLY A 520 -9.92 0.36 28.42
N ARG A 521 -10.86 -0.54 28.11
CA ARG A 521 -10.59 -1.67 27.23
C ARG A 521 -10.60 -1.20 25.77
N ALA A 522 -9.48 -1.33 25.09
CA ALA A 522 -9.36 -1.08 23.65
C ALA A 522 -10.29 -1.97 22.83
N VAL A 523 -10.95 -1.36 21.84
CA VAL A 523 -11.83 -2.00 20.87
C VAL A 523 -11.47 -1.49 19.47
N LYS A 524 -10.72 -2.31 18.73
CA LYS A 524 -10.31 -2.03 17.36
C LYS A 524 -11.44 -2.35 16.38
N LEU A 525 -11.77 -1.40 15.51
CA LEU A 525 -12.60 -1.61 14.34
C LEU A 525 -11.70 -1.90 13.13
N PRO A 526 -12.16 -2.72 12.17
CA PRO A 526 -11.40 -3.00 10.96
C PRO A 526 -11.34 -1.77 10.06
N ASN A 527 -10.12 -1.38 9.66
CA ASN A 527 -9.92 -0.35 8.65
C ASN A 527 -8.64 -0.61 7.82
N PRO A 528 -8.78 -1.03 6.55
CA PRO A 528 -7.67 -1.17 5.62
C PRO A 528 -7.46 0.03 4.67
N THR A 529 -8.24 1.11 4.77
CA THR A 529 -8.29 2.18 3.75
C THR A 529 -7.37 3.38 4.03
N TYR A 530 -6.91 3.56 5.26
CA TYR A 530 -5.87 4.53 5.61
C TYR A 530 -5.13 4.13 6.89
N TYR A 531 -3.89 4.61 7.07
CA TYR A 531 -3.10 4.35 8.27
C TYR A 531 -2.66 5.63 8.97
N LEU A 532 -2.97 5.72 10.26
CA LEU A 532 -2.58 6.84 11.11
C LEU A 532 -1.59 6.37 12.19
N PRO A 533 -0.26 6.41 11.92
CA PRO A 533 0.75 6.02 12.90
C PRO A 533 0.69 6.86 14.19
#